data_AF-A0A9D4MHD9-F1
#
_entry.id   AF-A0A9D4MHD9-F1
#
_cell.length_a   1.000
_cell.length_b   1.000
_cell.length_c   1.000
_cell.angle_alpha   90.00
_cell.angle_beta   90.00
_cell.angle_gamma   90.00
#
_symmetry.space_group_name_H-M   'P 1'
#
loop_
_entity.id
_entity.type
_entity.pdbx_description
1 polymer ?
#
loop_
_entity_poly.entity_id
_entity_poly.type
_entity_poly.pdbx_seq_one_letter_code
_entity_poly.pdbx_strand_id
1 'polypeptide(L)'
;MVMETCAPVKTAARQYGVRHNTLRDRVNGRLDSQTVMAGQGQLLSTEEKAKLVDHVKYMANLGNGSTITEVVAKATDYAVF
;
A
#
# COMPACT_ATOMS: atom_id res chain seq x y z
N MET A 1 29.67 17.02 -8.88
CA MET A 1 29.16 16.65 -10.22
C MET A 1 28.48 15.31 -10.08
N VAL A 2 27.15 15.24 -10.12
CA VAL A 2 26.43 13.96 -10.21
C VAL A 2 26.55 13.52 -11.67
N MET A 3 27.24 12.42 -11.93
CA MET A 3 27.30 11.83 -13.27
C MET A 3 25.94 11.20 -13.56
N GLU A 4 25.15 11.84 -14.43
CA GLU A 4 23.90 11.27 -14.91
C GLU A 4 24.22 10.04 -15.77
N THR A 5 23.93 8.86 -15.22
CA THR A 5 24.04 7.61 -15.98
C THR A 5 22.74 7.38 -16.71
N CYS A 6 22.80 7.36 -18.04
CA CYS A 6 21.64 7.09 -18.90
C CYS A 6 21.30 5.59 -18.83
N ALA A 7 20.56 5.18 -17.79
CA ALA A 7 20.16 3.80 -17.59
C ALA A 7 18.87 3.49 -18.38
N PRO A 8 18.77 2.32 -19.05
CA PRO A 8 17.51 1.87 -19.64
C PRO A 8 16.38 1.82 -18.59
N VAL A 9 15.16 2.22 -18.97
CA VAL A 9 13.98 2.28 -18.08
C VAL A 9 13.75 0.97 -17.34
N LYS A 10 14.05 -0.18 -17.95
CA LYS A 10 13.95 -1.50 -17.29
C LYS A 10 14.93 -1.67 -16.14
N THR A 11 16.16 -1.19 -16.31
CA THR A 11 17.22 -1.24 -15.30
C THR A 11 16.90 -0.29 -14.15
N ALA A 12 16.48 0.94 -14.46
CA ALA A 12 16.05 1.91 -13.46
C ALA A 12 14.81 1.42 -12.68
N ALA A 13 13.81 0.85 -13.35
CA ALA A 13 12.62 0.30 -12.70
C ALA A 13 12.98 -0.75 -11.64
N ARG A 14 13.92 -1.64 -11.96
CA ARG A 14 14.42 -2.65 -11.02
C ARG A 14 15.20 -2.03 -9.86
N GLN A 15 16.06 -1.06 -10.14
CA GLN A 15 16.89 -0.39 -9.14
C GLN A 15 16.07 0.38 -8.10
N TYR A 16 14.98 1.03 -8.53
CA TYR A 16 14.13 1.86 -7.66
C TYR A 16 12.88 1.13 -7.15
N GLY A 17 12.73 -0.18 -7.42
CA GLY A 17 11.59 -0.95 -6.95
C GLY A 17 10.24 -0.51 -7.53
N VAL A 18 10.23 0.10 -8.72
CA VAL A 18 9.02 0.57 -9.41
C VAL A 18 8.67 -0.39 -10.54
N ARG A 19 7.37 -0.65 -10.76
CA ARG A 19 6.93 -1.44 -11.93
C ARG A 19 7.41 -0.78 -13.23
N HIS A 20 7.93 -1.59 -14.16
CA HIS A 20 8.48 -1.10 -15.43
C HIS A 20 7.49 -0.22 -16.20
N ASN A 21 6.22 -0.63 -16.28
CA ASN A 21 5.17 0.13 -16.97
C ASN A 21 4.94 1.49 -16.30
N THR A 22 4.91 1.54 -14.96
CA THR A 22 4.75 2.79 -14.20
C THR A 22 5.90 3.75 -14.45
N LEU A 23 7.15 3.27 -14.44
CA LEU A 23 8.29 4.13 -14.73
C LEU A 23 8.31 4.60 -16.19
N ARG A 24 7.98 3.71 -17.13
CA ARG A 24 7.86 4.04 -18.56
C ARG A 24 6.80 5.10 -18.80
N ASP A 25 5.63 4.97 -18.16
CA ASP A 25 4.52 5.91 -18.34
C ASP A 25 4.82 7.28 -17.69
N ARG A 26 5.63 7.30 -16.62
CA ARG A 26 6.18 8.55 -16.04
C ARG A 26 7.16 9.25 -16.98
N VAL A 27 8.12 8.50 -17.55
CA VAL A 27 9.09 9.04 -18.51
C VAL A 27 8.41 9.59 -19.77
N ASN A 28 7.33 8.93 -20.22
CA ASN A 28 6.55 9.37 -21.38
C ASN A 28 5.53 10.48 -21.06
N GLY A 29 5.52 11.03 -19.84
CA GLY A 29 4.60 12.10 -19.44
C GLY A 29 3.12 11.71 -19.38
N ARG A 30 2.81 10.40 -19.46
CA ARG A 30 1.44 9.87 -19.37
C ARG A 30 0.94 9.80 -17.92
N LEU A 31 1.87 9.82 -16.98
CA LEU A 31 1.63 9.64 -15.56
C LEU A 31 2.51 10.64 -14.82
N ASP A 32 1.91 11.69 -14.29
CA ASP A 32 2.67 12.73 -13.63
C ASP A 32 3.27 12.20 -12.31
N SER A 33 4.60 12.25 -12.25
CA SER A 33 5.40 11.76 -11.12
C SER A 33 5.11 12.49 -9.81
N GLN A 34 4.56 13.70 -9.86
CA GLN A 34 4.26 14.54 -8.69
C GLN A 34 2.84 14.33 -8.16
N THR A 35 1.91 13.90 -9.01
CA THR A 35 0.48 13.75 -8.65
C THR A 35 0.07 12.31 -8.36
N VAL A 36 0.82 11.31 -8.83
CA VAL A 36 0.57 9.93 -8.43
C VAL A 36 1.11 9.69 -7.04
N MET A 37 0.22 9.85 -6.05
CA MET A 37 0.46 9.38 -4.69
C MET A 37 0.99 7.95 -4.76
N ALA A 38 2.14 7.70 -4.11
CA ALA A 38 2.55 6.33 -3.82
C ALA A 38 1.32 5.63 -3.23
N GLY A 39 0.95 4.46 -3.78
CA GLY A 39 -0.24 3.74 -3.33
C GLY A 39 -0.27 3.74 -1.81
N GLN A 40 -1.44 4.09 -1.23
CA GLN A 40 -1.58 4.35 0.19
C GLN A 40 -0.75 3.36 0.99
N GLY A 41 0.16 3.89 1.82
CA GLY A 41 0.98 3.09 2.72
C GLY A 41 0.09 2.10 3.46
N GLN A 42 0.66 0.96 3.85
CA GLN A 42 -0.10 -0.05 4.58
C GLN A 42 -0.79 0.60 5.79
N LEU A 43 -2.12 0.65 5.77
CA LEU A 43 -2.93 1.36 6.78
C LEU A 43 -2.77 0.75 8.18
N LEU A 44 -2.43 -0.55 8.22
CA LEU A 44 -2.15 -1.31 9.42
C LEU A 44 -0.81 -2.01 9.26
N SER A 45 0.00 -1.91 10.30
CA SER A 45 1.15 -2.77 10.55
C SER A 45 0.75 -4.24 10.62
N THR A 46 1.74 -5.13 10.53
CA THR A 46 1.53 -6.58 10.69
C THR A 46 0.91 -6.91 12.05
N GLU A 47 1.31 -6.20 13.10
CA GLU A 47 0.82 -6.40 14.46
C GLU A 47 -0.64 -5.96 14.63
N GLU A 48 -1.01 -4.82 14.04
CA GLU A 48 -2.41 -4.33 14.07
C GLU A 48 -3.34 -5.25 13.28
N LYS A 49 -2.87 -5.81 12.17
CA LYS A 49 -3.64 -6.83 11.42
C LYS A 49 -3.89 -8.08 12.25
N ALA A 50 -2.89 -8.55 12.98
CA ALA A 50 -3.05 -9.72 13.85
C ALA A 50 -4.11 -9.46 14.93
N LYS A 51 -4.04 -8.29 15.59
CA LYS A 51 -5.04 -7.87 16.58
C LYS A 51 -6.46 -7.80 16.01
N LEU A 52 -6.62 -7.23 14.81
CA LEU A 52 -7.93 -7.15 14.15
C LEU A 52 -8.49 -8.54 13.84
N VAL A 53 -7.65 -9.45 13.34
CA VAL A 53 -8.06 -10.83 13.04
C VAL A 53 -8.49 -11.57 14.30
N ASP A 54 -7.74 -11.45 15.39
CA ASP A 54 -8.06 -12.09 16.66
C ASP A 54 -9.35 -11.53 17.26
N HIS A 55 -9.56 -10.22 17.18
CA HIS A 55 -10.80 -9.57 17.60
C HIS A 55 -12.02 -10.11 16.83
N VAL A 56 -11.93 -10.19 15.50
CA VAL A 56 -13.03 -10.70 14.67
C VAL A 56 -13.34 -12.16 14.99
N LYS A 57 -12.32 -13.01 15.16
CA LYS A 57 -12.50 -14.42 15.56
C LYS A 57 -13.14 -14.55 16.94
N TYR A 58 -12.69 -13.75 17.89
CA TYR A 58 -13.23 -13.74 19.26
C TYR A 58 -14.71 -13.36 19.27
N MET A 59 -15.09 -12.30 18.55
CA MET A 59 -16.49 -11.87 18.45
C MET A 59 -17.36 -12.91 17.74
N ALA A 60 -16.86 -13.55 16.68
CA ALA A 60 -17.57 -14.64 16.01
C ALA A 60 -17.82 -15.84 16.94
N ASN A 61 -16.86 -16.21 17.78
CA ASN A 61 -17.02 -17.27 18.78
C ASN A 61 -18.05 -16.94 19.86
N LEU A 62 -18.27 -15.66 20.16
CA LEU A 62 -19.31 -15.19 21.06
C LEU A 62 -20.71 -15.11 20.39
N GLY A 63 -20.83 -15.52 19.13
CA GLY A 63 -22.06 -15.41 18.34
C GLY A 63 -22.31 -14.04 17.73
N ASN A 64 -21.37 -13.10 17.89
CA ASN A 64 -21.44 -11.75 17.37
C ASN A 64 -20.58 -11.63 16.10
N GLY A 65 -21.07 -12.23 15.01
CA GLY A 65 -20.45 -12.06 13.70
C GLY A 65 -20.41 -10.59 13.27
N SER A 66 -19.35 -10.18 12.58
CA SER A 66 -19.23 -8.84 12.00
C SER A 66 -19.36 -8.91 10.49
N THR A 67 -20.10 -7.97 9.91
CA THR A 67 -20.15 -7.73 8.47
C THR A 67 -18.84 -7.12 7.97
N ILE A 68 -18.59 -7.20 6.66
CA ILE A 68 -17.39 -6.61 6.03
C ILE A 68 -17.28 -5.11 6.37
N THR A 69 -18.40 -4.39 6.35
CA THR A 69 -18.46 -2.95 6.63
C THR A 69 -18.03 -2.62 8.07
N GLU A 70 -18.43 -3.43 9.04
CA GLU A 70 -18.06 -3.25 10.45
C GLU A 70 -16.58 -3.58 10.70
N VAL A 71 -16.04 -4.58 10.01
CA VAL A 71 -14.61 -4.90 10.07
C VAL A 71 -13.78 -3.76 9.47
N VAL A 72 -14.24 -3.15 8.38
CA VAL A 72 -13.58 -1.98 7.77
C VAL A 72 -13.63 -0.77 8.71
N ALA A 73 -14.76 -0.49 9.35
CA ALA A 73 -14.86 0.60 10.33
C ALA A 73 -13.89 0.38 11.50
N LYS A 74 -13.84 -0.83 12.05
CA LYS A 74 -12.88 -1.19 13.11
C LYS A 74 -11.43 -1.07 12.66
N ALA A 75 -11.12 -1.47 11.42
CA ALA A 75 -9.78 -1.33 10.86
C ALA A 75 -9.35 0.15 10.77
N THR A 76 -10.28 1.05 10.46
CA THR A 76 -10.03 2.49 10.49
C THR A 76 -9.79 2.99 11.91
N ASP A 77 -10.54 2.51 12.90
CA ASP A 77 -10.34 2.89 14.32
C ASP A 77 -8.97 2.43 14.86
N TYR A 78 -8.47 1.28 14.39
CA TYR A 78 -7.14 0.78 14.77
C TYR A 78 -5.99 1.52 14.07
N ALA A 79 -6.24 2.14 12.91
CA ALA A 79 -5.26 2.91 12.18
C ALA A 79 -5.06 4.29 12.84
N VAL A 80 -4.38 4.32 13.98
CA VAL A 80 -3.92 5.58 14.58
C VAL A 80 -2.64 6.00 13.85
N PHE A 81 -2.73 7.16 13.19
CA PHE A 81 -1.61 7.84 12.51
C PHE A 81 -0.50 8.26 13.46
#